data_AF-A0A9W4W846-F1
#
_entry.id   AF-A0A9W4W846-F1
#
_cell.length_a   1.000
_cell.length_b   1.000
_cell.length_c   1.000
_cell.angle_alpha   90.00
_cell.angle_beta   90.00
_cell.angle_gamma   90.00
#
_symmetry.space_group_name_H-M   'P 1'
#
loop_
_entity.id
_entity.type
_entity.pdbx_description
1 polymer ?
#
loop_
_entity_poly.entity_id
_entity_poly.type
_entity_poly.pdbx_seq_one_letter_code
_entity_poly.pdbx_strand_id
1 'polypeptide(L)'
;MLSIVILSFSALVSACGLAGRHVLGPRDASSLLASRARTGDPLQSLRILNPYPGIFAYYDGRTGERFHSDQPNWLDDGAFTLGVSTYSIIDGNEAIVFDAHITPDHAGAVMRHVQSQGVTKMSVVISHFHNDHIAGTNVFAQGGATIVGNEKTKRTVDRNSQRLATDDPPITAVSPTDLYTDKKELKVGNLTVELHNFQVHTPDGTVLYIPSKQLLFAGDTLEDTATFIAQPRDLPTHQKELQRMAGFQISKILPAHGEPNRIAAGGYNSTFINATLRYIGVMTEDVPQPAAWTMPLSQVVADDVAKGDLIYFAQYEEVHKSNAQSIQESRQGR
;
A
#
# COMPACT_ATOMS: atom_id res chain seq x y z
N MET A 1 -35.97 -6.45 -11.43
CA MET A 1 -35.57 -5.75 -10.19
C MET A 1 -34.69 -6.71 -9.41
N LEU A 2 -33.37 -6.62 -9.60
CA LEU A 2 -32.39 -7.53 -9.01
C LEU A 2 -31.67 -6.76 -7.90
N SER A 3 -31.98 -7.08 -6.64
CA SER A 3 -31.28 -6.53 -5.48
C SER A 3 -29.91 -7.17 -5.39
N ILE A 4 -28.88 -6.42 -5.75
CA ILE A 4 -27.49 -6.77 -5.49
C ILE A 4 -27.27 -6.63 -3.98
N VAL A 5 -26.99 -7.75 -3.31
CA VAL A 5 -26.58 -7.78 -1.90
C VAL A 5 -25.22 -7.10 -1.81
N ILE A 6 -25.23 -5.84 -1.38
CA ILE A 6 -24.05 -5.04 -1.08
C ILE A 6 -23.48 -5.62 0.22
N LEU A 7 -22.38 -6.37 0.12
CA LEU A 7 -21.59 -6.79 1.27
C LEU A 7 -21.11 -5.54 2.00
N SER A 8 -21.61 -5.36 3.22
CA SER A 8 -21.25 -4.29 4.14
C SER A 8 -19.77 -4.34 4.47
N PHE A 9 -19.03 -3.26 4.22
CA PHE A 9 -17.65 -3.07 4.67
C PHE A 9 -17.50 -2.94 6.20
N SER A 10 -18.59 -3.13 6.96
CA SER A 10 -18.55 -3.37 8.41
C SER A 10 -18.15 -4.82 8.77
N ALA A 11 -17.95 -5.70 7.79
CA ALA A 11 -17.59 -7.10 8.02
C ALA A 11 -16.07 -7.39 8.07
N LEU A 12 -15.19 -6.43 7.78
CA LEU A 12 -13.73 -6.61 7.98
C LEU A 12 -13.17 -5.86 9.21
N VAL A 13 -14.03 -5.19 9.99
CA VAL A 13 -13.63 -4.54 11.26
C VAL A 13 -13.69 -5.52 12.45
N SER A 14 -14.15 -6.76 12.27
CA SER A 14 -14.30 -7.72 13.39
C SER A 14 -13.05 -8.52 13.76
N ALA A 15 -11.94 -8.40 13.01
CA ALA A 15 -10.65 -8.97 13.42
C ALA A 15 -9.89 -8.06 14.43
N CYS A 16 -10.43 -6.88 14.74
CA CYS A 16 -9.82 -5.93 15.67
C CYS A 16 -10.87 -5.29 16.58
N GLY A 17 -11.22 -6.01 17.65
CA GLY A 17 -11.84 -5.43 18.84
C GLY A 17 -13.38 -5.42 18.88
N LEU A 18 -13.97 -6.47 19.48
CA LEU A 18 -15.15 -6.38 20.36
C LEU A 18 -15.35 -7.74 21.06
N ALA A 19 -14.69 -7.93 22.21
CA ALA A 19 -15.07 -8.98 23.14
C ALA A 19 -16.38 -8.58 23.82
N GLY A 20 -17.48 -9.20 23.40
CA GLY A 20 -18.68 -9.32 24.21
C GLY A 20 -18.32 -9.97 25.55
N ARG A 21 -18.88 -9.40 26.62
CA ARG A 21 -18.72 -9.87 28.01
C ARG A 21 -18.91 -11.38 28.12
N HIS A 22 -17.82 -12.11 28.28
CA HIS A 22 -17.82 -13.43 28.91
C HIS A 22 -16.70 -13.50 29.94
N VAL A 23 -17.10 -13.75 31.17
CA VAL A 23 -16.23 -14.00 32.32
C VAL A 23 -15.44 -15.27 32.05
N LEU A 24 -14.12 -15.18 31.88
CA LEU A 24 -13.21 -16.33 31.94
C LEU A 24 -11.95 -15.94 32.73
N GLY A 25 -11.57 -16.86 33.62
CA GLY A 25 -10.54 -16.69 34.64
C GLY A 25 -9.09 -16.68 34.13
N PRO A 26 -8.11 -16.63 35.04
CA PRO A 26 -6.75 -16.22 34.71
C PRO A 26 -5.99 -17.35 34.03
N ARG A 27 -5.34 -17.08 32.89
CA ARG A 27 -4.08 -17.73 32.50
C ARG A 27 -3.35 -17.01 31.35
N ASP A 28 -2.07 -16.83 31.64
CA ASP A 28 -0.88 -16.77 30.78
C ASP A 28 -0.67 -15.57 29.87
N ALA A 29 -0.02 -14.56 30.46
CA ALA A 29 0.68 -13.48 29.80
C ALA A 29 2.05 -13.97 29.27
N SER A 30 2.21 -14.03 27.95
CA SER A 30 3.54 -13.89 27.33
C SER A 30 3.46 -13.24 25.93
N SER A 31 4.01 -12.02 25.87
CA SER A 31 4.65 -11.32 24.74
C SER A 31 3.84 -10.78 23.55
N LEU A 32 2.76 -10.02 23.82
CA LEU A 32 2.47 -8.82 23.03
C LEU A 32 2.59 -7.64 23.99
N LEU A 33 3.73 -6.95 23.98
CA LEU A 33 3.79 -5.60 24.52
C LEU A 33 2.82 -4.79 23.66
N ALA A 34 1.62 -4.51 24.17
CA ALA A 34 0.79 -3.47 23.61
C ALA A 34 1.59 -2.17 23.70
N SER A 35 2.27 -1.82 22.61
CA SER A 35 3.02 -0.58 22.50
C SER A 35 2.00 0.55 22.61
N ARG A 36 2.06 1.32 23.69
CA ARG A 36 1.23 2.51 23.82
C ARG A 36 1.49 3.43 22.64
N ALA A 37 0.45 4.09 22.14
CA ALA A 37 0.59 5.15 21.15
C ALA A 37 1.56 6.21 21.69
N ARG A 38 2.59 6.52 20.90
CA ARG A 38 3.56 7.54 21.26
C ARG A 38 2.90 8.92 21.23
N THR A 39 3.29 9.79 22.16
CA THR A 39 2.92 11.21 22.12
C THR A 39 4.06 12.01 21.49
N GLY A 40 3.77 12.98 20.63
CA GLY A 40 4.80 13.85 20.04
C GLY A 40 4.62 14.13 18.56
N ASP A 41 5.73 14.47 17.90
CA ASP A 41 5.77 14.83 16.48
C ASP A 41 5.37 13.64 15.59
N PRO A 42 4.31 13.75 14.76
CA PRO A 42 3.95 12.70 13.80
C PRO A 42 5.10 12.29 12.88
N LEU A 43 6.01 13.21 12.59
CA LEU A 43 7.08 13.02 11.62
C LEU A 43 8.39 12.51 12.24
N GLN A 44 8.40 12.18 13.53
CA GLN A 44 9.63 11.82 14.24
C GLN A 44 10.41 10.67 13.59
N SER A 45 9.73 9.73 12.94
CA SER A 45 10.30 8.54 12.30
C SER A 45 10.31 8.62 10.76
N LEU A 46 9.84 9.73 10.20
CA LEU A 46 9.87 9.98 8.77
C LEU A 46 11.31 10.05 8.29
N ARG A 47 11.61 9.24 7.28
CA ARG A 47 12.92 9.17 6.63
C ARG A 47 12.77 9.59 5.18
N ILE A 48 13.64 10.49 4.73
CA ILE A 48 13.78 10.83 3.31
C ILE A 48 14.95 10.03 2.77
N LEU A 49 14.65 9.00 2.00
CA LEU A 49 15.60 8.15 1.32
C LEU A 49 15.79 8.64 -0.12
N ASN A 50 16.95 8.39 -0.70
CA ASN A 50 17.29 8.83 -2.06
C ASN A 50 17.79 7.63 -2.88
N PRO A 51 16.89 6.74 -3.33
CA PRO A 51 17.26 5.53 -4.08
C PRO A 51 17.97 5.82 -5.41
N TYR A 52 17.66 6.96 -6.05
CA TYR A 52 18.27 7.38 -7.31
C TYR A 52 18.31 8.90 -7.39
N PRO A 53 19.28 9.51 -8.12
CA PRO A 53 19.27 10.94 -8.37
C PRO A 53 17.91 11.44 -8.91
N GLY A 54 17.33 12.42 -8.23
CA GLY A 54 16.02 12.98 -8.55
C GLY A 54 14.83 12.10 -8.14
N ILE A 55 15.04 11.00 -7.43
CA ILE A 55 13.97 10.12 -6.94
C ILE A 55 14.13 9.96 -5.44
N PHE A 56 13.15 10.46 -4.70
CA PHE A 56 13.10 10.38 -3.25
C PHE A 56 11.99 9.43 -2.80
N ALA A 57 12.22 8.74 -1.70
CA ALA A 57 11.23 7.93 -1.00
C ALA A 57 11.03 8.52 0.41
N TYR A 58 9.78 8.86 0.73
CA TYR A 58 9.36 9.40 2.01
C TYR A 58 8.75 8.25 2.79
N TYR A 59 9.56 7.68 3.67
CA TYR A 59 9.28 6.43 4.33
C TYR A 59 9.00 6.66 5.81
N ASP A 60 7.88 6.18 6.32
CA ASP A 60 7.61 6.13 7.76
C ASP A 60 7.10 4.75 8.18
N GLY A 61 7.15 4.46 9.48
CA GLY A 61 6.73 3.21 10.07
C GLY A 61 7.83 2.15 10.20
N ARG A 62 7.43 0.91 10.49
CA ARG A 62 8.29 -0.21 10.94
C ARG A 62 9.15 0.14 12.16
N THR A 63 8.63 0.94 13.08
CA THR A 63 9.31 1.28 14.34
C THR A 63 8.93 0.35 15.49
N GLY A 64 7.83 -0.41 15.35
CA GLY A 64 7.25 -1.21 16.43
C GLY A 64 6.40 -0.39 17.42
N GLU A 65 6.15 0.88 17.10
CA GLU A 65 5.31 1.79 17.90
C GLU A 65 3.97 2.02 17.21
N ARG A 66 2.95 2.39 18.00
CA ARG A 66 1.72 3.01 17.50
C ARG A 66 1.85 4.52 17.61
N PHE A 67 1.15 5.26 16.77
CA PHE A 67 1.15 6.72 16.76
C PHE A 67 -0.20 7.33 17.16
N HIS A 68 -1.31 6.86 16.62
CA HIS A 68 -2.62 7.51 16.80
C HIS A 68 -3.35 7.08 18.07
N SER A 69 -3.45 5.77 18.31
CA SER A 69 -4.25 5.24 19.42
C SER A 69 -3.79 3.86 19.85
N ASP A 70 -4.01 3.53 21.14
CA ASP A 70 -3.85 2.15 21.65
C ASP A 70 -4.90 1.19 21.05
N GLN A 71 -5.98 1.73 20.47
CA GLN A 71 -7.02 0.94 19.81
C GLN A 71 -6.70 0.71 18.32
N PRO A 72 -7.21 -0.39 17.74
CA PRO A 72 -7.06 -0.66 16.32
C PRO A 72 -7.56 0.48 15.44
N ASN A 73 -6.78 0.85 14.43
CA ASN A 73 -7.09 1.91 13.49
C ASN A 73 -6.28 1.76 12.20
N TRP A 74 -6.76 2.34 11.10
CA TRP A 74 -6.13 2.16 9.78
C TRP A 74 -4.72 2.77 9.70
N LEU A 75 -4.48 3.88 10.42
CA LEU A 75 -3.21 4.61 10.36
C LEU A 75 -2.08 3.80 10.99
N ASP A 76 -2.31 3.28 12.19
CA ASP A 76 -1.31 2.52 12.94
C ASP A 76 -1.15 1.10 12.40
N ASP A 77 -2.26 0.40 12.14
CA ASP A 77 -2.20 -1.04 11.81
C ASP A 77 -1.90 -1.29 10.34
N GLY A 78 -2.54 -0.53 9.44
CA GLY A 78 -2.36 -0.68 7.99
C GLY A 78 -1.10 0.01 7.47
N ALA A 79 -0.83 1.21 7.96
CA ALA A 79 0.24 2.03 7.40
C ALA A 79 1.53 2.01 8.24
N PHE A 80 1.46 2.45 9.48
CA PHE A 80 2.64 2.70 10.31
C PHE A 80 3.35 1.41 10.75
N THR A 81 2.58 0.38 11.14
CA THR A 81 3.13 -0.91 11.55
C THR A 81 3.83 -1.62 10.40
N LEU A 82 3.21 -1.63 9.22
CA LEU A 82 3.76 -2.28 8.01
C LEU A 82 4.83 -1.43 7.31
N GLY A 83 4.87 -0.13 7.62
CA GLY A 83 5.69 0.88 7.00
C GLY A 83 5.22 1.20 5.59
N VAL A 84 5.29 2.48 5.23
CA VAL A 84 4.74 3.00 3.98
C VAL A 84 5.69 4.02 3.37
N SER A 85 5.71 4.06 2.04
CA SER A 85 6.54 4.96 1.26
C SER A 85 5.71 5.71 0.22
N THR A 86 5.74 7.03 0.29
CA THR A 86 5.38 7.92 -0.83
C THR A 86 6.65 8.23 -1.62
N TYR A 87 6.55 8.47 -2.93
CA TYR A 87 7.73 8.77 -3.75
C TYR A 87 7.62 10.12 -4.44
N SER A 88 8.75 10.75 -4.76
CA SER A 88 8.78 11.86 -5.72
C SER A 88 9.81 11.61 -6.81
N ILE A 89 9.43 11.83 -8.06
CA ILE A 89 10.29 11.88 -9.23
C ILE A 89 10.43 13.36 -9.62
N ILE A 90 11.64 13.89 -9.62
CA ILE A 90 11.96 15.30 -9.84
C ILE A 90 12.92 15.41 -11.03
N ASP A 91 12.61 16.31 -11.96
CA ASP A 91 13.53 16.74 -13.00
C ASP A 91 13.30 18.23 -13.32
N GLY A 92 14.35 19.04 -13.19
CA GLY A 92 14.26 20.49 -13.26
C GLY A 92 13.33 21.09 -12.20
N ASN A 93 12.34 21.88 -12.62
CA ASN A 93 11.34 22.50 -11.74
C ASN A 93 10.02 21.72 -11.69
N GLU A 94 9.99 20.50 -12.21
CA GLU A 94 8.79 19.65 -12.27
C GLU A 94 8.93 18.44 -11.34
N ALA A 95 7.81 17.98 -10.78
CA ALA A 95 7.75 16.73 -10.03
C ALA A 95 6.44 15.96 -10.24
N ILE A 96 6.56 14.64 -10.22
CA ILE A 96 5.46 13.72 -9.88
C ILE A 96 5.70 13.21 -8.47
N VAL A 97 4.72 13.38 -7.59
CA VAL A 97 4.62 12.65 -6.33
C VAL A 97 3.71 11.45 -6.53
N PHE A 98 4.07 10.29 -6.00
CA PHE A 98 3.29 9.06 -6.08
C PHE A 98 2.76 8.71 -4.69
N ASP A 99 1.45 8.82 -4.54
CA ASP A 99 0.66 8.83 -3.30
C ASP A 99 0.79 10.09 -2.44
N ALA A 100 -0.19 10.28 -1.54
CA ALA A 100 -0.33 11.46 -0.71
C ALA A 100 0.01 11.21 0.77
N HIS A 101 0.63 10.08 1.08
CA HIS A 101 1.05 9.66 2.42
C HIS A 101 -0.10 9.62 3.44
N ILE A 102 0.26 9.37 4.71
CA ILE A 102 -0.67 8.86 5.73
C ILE A 102 -1.32 9.91 6.60
N THR A 103 -0.79 11.13 6.64
CA THR A 103 -1.44 12.25 7.33
C THR A 103 -1.19 13.56 6.57
N PRO A 104 -2.00 14.61 6.83
CA PRO A 104 -1.69 15.95 6.34
C PRO A 104 -0.28 16.45 6.70
N ASP A 105 0.23 16.12 7.88
CA ASP A 105 1.59 16.52 8.28
C ASP A 105 2.66 15.84 7.42
N HIS A 106 2.49 14.55 7.12
CA HIS A 106 3.37 13.81 6.23
C HIS A 106 3.35 14.41 4.82
N ALA A 107 2.16 14.63 4.26
CA ALA A 107 2.02 15.29 2.96
C ALA A 107 2.66 16.69 2.93
N GLY A 108 2.50 17.46 4.00
CA GLY A 108 3.14 18.77 4.16
C GLY A 108 4.66 18.68 4.23
N ALA A 109 5.23 17.63 4.85
CA ALA A 109 6.67 17.38 4.86
C ALA A 109 7.19 17.01 3.46
N VAL A 110 6.49 16.11 2.75
CA VAL A 110 6.80 15.74 1.36
C VAL A 110 6.78 16.98 0.46
N MET A 111 5.68 17.74 0.48
CA MET A 111 5.53 18.93 -0.36
C MET A 111 6.63 19.97 -0.11
N ARG A 112 6.97 20.24 1.16
CA ARG A 112 8.07 21.16 1.52
C ARG A 112 9.42 20.64 1.01
N HIS A 113 9.69 19.35 1.15
CA HIS A 113 10.94 18.78 0.64
C HIS A 113 11.02 18.91 -0.88
N VAL A 114 9.97 18.50 -1.61
CA VAL A 114 9.93 18.61 -3.07
C VAL A 114 10.13 20.06 -3.53
N GLN A 115 9.45 21.02 -2.90
CA GLN A 115 9.63 22.45 -3.19
C GLN A 115 11.06 22.94 -2.91
N SER A 116 11.70 22.44 -1.84
CA SER A 116 13.10 22.78 -1.52
C SER A 116 14.11 22.31 -2.58
N GLN A 117 13.73 21.35 -3.43
CA GLN A 117 14.52 20.91 -4.58
C GLN A 117 14.37 21.84 -5.81
N GLY A 118 13.65 22.95 -5.69
CA GLY A 118 13.43 23.92 -6.78
C GLY A 118 12.17 23.65 -7.63
N VAL A 119 11.30 22.73 -7.19
CA VAL A 119 10.08 22.38 -7.91
C VAL A 119 9.03 23.47 -7.77
N THR A 120 8.48 23.90 -8.90
CA THR A 120 7.38 24.87 -8.99
C THR A 120 6.13 24.30 -9.65
N LYS A 121 6.23 23.13 -10.29
CA LYS A 121 5.11 22.44 -10.94
C LYS A 121 5.04 21.00 -10.46
N MET A 122 3.93 20.63 -9.83
CA MET A 122 3.76 19.35 -9.16
C MET A 122 2.46 18.66 -9.59
N SER A 123 2.55 17.36 -9.83
CA SER A 123 1.38 16.47 -9.93
C SER A 123 1.48 15.39 -8.86
N VAL A 124 0.36 14.97 -8.30
CA VAL A 124 0.28 13.83 -7.38
C VAL A 124 -0.50 12.73 -8.09
N VAL A 125 0.15 11.61 -8.38
CA VAL A 125 -0.50 10.42 -8.91
C VAL A 125 -0.89 9.54 -7.74
N ILE A 126 -2.17 9.20 -7.63
CA ILE A 126 -2.69 8.28 -6.62
C ILE A 126 -2.62 6.85 -7.16
N SER A 127 -1.95 5.96 -6.43
CA SER A 127 -1.79 4.55 -6.75
C SER A 127 -3.14 3.85 -6.71
N HIS A 128 -3.90 4.01 -5.61
CA HIS A 128 -5.24 3.48 -5.42
C HIS A 128 -5.95 4.15 -4.22
N PHE A 129 -7.19 3.75 -3.95
CA PHE A 129 -8.06 4.45 -2.99
C PHE A 129 -7.80 4.18 -1.49
N HIS A 130 -6.87 3.31 -1.09
CA HIS A 130 -6.68 3.01 0.32
C HIS A 130 -6.20 4.23 1.11
N ASN A 131 -6.60 4.25 2.38
CA ASN A 131 -6.57 5.41 3.26
C ASN A 131 -5.16 6.03 3.34
N ASP A 132 -4.14 5.19 3.49
CA ASP A 132 -2.72 5.53 3.62
C ASP A 132 -2.05 6.07 2.36
N HIS A 133 -2.74 5.99 1.22
CA HIS A 133 -2.30 6.57 -0.05
C HIS A 133 -3.02 7.88 -0.37
N ILE A 134 -4.18 8.14 0.24
CA ILE A 134 -5.03 9.30 -0.05
C ILE A 134 -5.14 10.31 1.10
N ALA A 135 -4.68 9.97 2.31
CA ALA A 135 -4.97 10.75 3.51
C ALA A 135 -4.47 12.20 3.47
N GLY A 136 -3.36 12.46 2.78
CA GLY A 136 -2.82 13.82 2.61
C GLY A 136 -3.19 14.53 1.31
N THR A 137 -4.12 14.00 0.50
CA THR A 137 -4.47 14.59 -0.81
C THR A 137 -4.95 16.03 -0.74
N ASN A 138 -5.64 16.41 0.35
CA ASN A 138 -6.08 17.80 0.57
C ASN A 138 -4.91 18.79 0.65
N VAL A 139 -3.80 18.40 1.27
CA VAL A 139 -2.62 19.27 1.43
C VAL A 139 -2.01 19.58 0.07
N PHE A 140 -1.85 18.56 -0.78
CA PHE A 140 -1.33 18.74 -2.12
C PHE A 140 -2.27 19.56 -3.02
N ALA A 141 -3.58 19.31 -2.94
CA ALA A 141 -4.57 20.07 -3.71
C ALA A 141 -4.59 21.55 -3.30
N GLN A 142 -4.53 21.85 -1.99
CA GLN A 142 -4.42 23.22 -1.48
C GLN A 142 -3.09 23.89 -1.87
N GLY A 143 -2.01 23.10 -2.00
CA GLY A 143 -0.72 23.52 -2.53
C GLY A 143 -0.68 23.75 -4.05
N GLY A 144 -1.81 23.55 -4.75
CA GLY A 144 -1.93 23.77 -6.20
C GLY A 144 -1.45 22.62 -7.07
N ALA A 145 -1.18 21.44 -6.50
CA ALA A 145 -0.82 20.27 -7.28
C ALA A 145 -2.04 19.71 -8.03
N THR A 146 -1.81 19.19 -9.24
CA THR A 146 -2.84 18.44 -9.97
C THR A 146 -2.91 17.02 -9.41
N ILE A 147 -4.10 16.58 -9.00
CA ILE A 147 -4.31 15.20 -8.52
C ILE A 147 -4.71 14.33 -9.71
N VAL A 148 -3.84 13.39 -10.06
CA VAL A 148 -3.98 12.44 -11.16
C VAL A 148 -4.36 11.07 -10.60
N GLY A 149 -5.26 10.34 -11.25
CA GLY A 149 -5.61 8.99 -10.78
C GLY A 149 -6.55 8.24 -11.70
N ASN A 150 -6.78 6.97 -11.40
CA ASN A 150 -7.68 6.14 -12.18
C ASN A 150 -9.14 6.60 -12.00
N GLU A 151 -9.98 6.48 -13.04
CA GLU A 151 -11.42 6.75 -12.91
C GLU A 151 -12.07 5.92 -11.79
N LYS A 152 -11.62 4.67 -11.60
CA LYS A 152 -12.09 3.80 -10.52
C LYS A 152 -11.72 4.35 -9.14
N THR A 153 -10.51 4.90 -8.97
CA THR A 153 -10.08 5.59 -7.74
C THR A 153 -11.01 6.77 -7.44
N LYS A 154 -11.24 7.65 -8.43
CA LYS A 154 -12.18 8.77 -8.26
C LYS A 154 -13.57 8.29 -7.82
N ARG A 155 -14.14 7.29 -8.51
CA ARG A 155 -15.46 6.75 -8.16
C ARG A 155 -15.51 6.22 -6.73
N THR A 156 -14.46 5.55 -6.28
CA THR A 156 -14.40 4.99 -4.91
C THR A 156 -14.23 6.09 -3.86
N VAL A 157 -13.35 7.08 -4.08
CA VAL A 157 -13.18 8.20 -3.15
C VAL A 157 -14.46 9.02 -3.04
N ASP A 158 -15.08 9.40 -4.17
CA ASP A 158 -16.33 10.17 -4.17
C ASP A 158 -17.43 9.45 -3.38
N ARG A 159 -17.61 8.14 -3.61
CA ARG A 159 -18.61 7.31 -2.93
C ARG A 159 -18.36 7.16 -1.42
N ASN A 160 -17.10 7.14 -1.00
CA ASN A 160 -16.70 6.91 0.39
C ASN A 160 -16.42 8.20 1.19
N SER A 161 -16.53 9.38 0.57
CA SER A 161 -16.22 10.67 1.21
C SER A 161 -16.79 10.86 2.61
N GLN A 162 -18.07 10.53 2.83
CA GLN A 162 -18.69 10.60 4.17
C GLN A 162 -18.08 9.61 5.16
N ARG A 163 -17.80 8.37 4.73
CA ARG A 163 -17.18 7.34 5.56
C ARG A 163 -15.77 7.75 5.97
N LEU A 164 -14.98 8.27 5.03
CA LEU A 164 -13.62 8.74 5.24
C LEU A 164 -13.57 9.89 6.26
N ALA A 165 -14.52 10.83 6.17
CA ALA A 165 -14.60 11.95 7.12
C ALA A 165 -14.97 11.53 8.55
N THR A 166 -15.51 10.32 8.73
CA THR A 166 -15.87 9.74 10.04
C THR A 166 -14.98 8.55 10.43
N ASP A 167 -13.92 8.27 9.66
CA ASP A 167 -12.94 7.23 9.97
C ASP A 167 -12.09 7.67 11.18
N ASP A 168 -11.27 6.76 11.73
CA ASP A 168 -10.39 7.07 12.85
C ASP A 168 -8.93 6.70 12.52
N PRO A 169 -8.02 7.68 12.35
CA PRO A 169 -8.30 9.13 12.28
C PRO A 169 -9.10 9.50 11.01
N PRO A 170 -9.80 10.65 11.02
CA PRO A 170 -10.62 11.07 9.89
C PRO A 170 -9.78 11.55 8.70
N ILE A 171 -10.28 11.30 7.50
CA ILE A 171 -9.61 11.65 6.24
C ILE A 171 -10.45 12.66 5.46
N THR A 172 -9.82 13.77 5.06
CA THR A 172 -10.38 14.72 4.08
C THR A 172 -9.73 14.46 2.72
N ALA A 173 -10.17 13.41 2.03
CA ALA A 173 -9.61 13.06 0.73
C ALA A 173 -10.11 14.01 -0.38
N VAL A 174 -9.22 14.37 -1.30
CA VAL A 174 -9.55 15.08 -2.55
C VAL A 174 -9.47 14.08 -3.70
N SER A 175 -10.58 13.90 -4.40
CA SER A 175 -10.65 13.00 -5.55
C SER A 175 -9.75 13.46 -6.70
N PRO A 176 -9.17 12.53 -7.47
CA PRO A 176 -8.46 12.87 -8.70
C PRO A 176 -9.30 13.73 -9.66
N THR A 177 -8.66 14.72 -10.26
CA THR A 177 -9.27 15.63 -11.23
C THR A 177 -8.75 15.41 -12.65
N ASP A 178 -7.51 14.94 -12.79
CA ASP A 178 -6.97 14.47 -14.06
C ASP A 178 -7.03 12.93 -14.12
N LEU A 179 -7.84 12.39 -15.02
CA LEU A 179 -8.23 10.99 -15.00
C LEU A 179 -7.59 10.18 -16.12
N TYR A 180 -7.49 8.87 -15.88
CA TYR A 180 -7.19 7.87 -16.89
C TYR A 180 -7.85 6.53 -16.54
N THR A 181 -7.89 5.60 -17.49
CA THR A 181 -8.52 4.28 -17.30
C THR A 181 -7.51 3.14 -17.40
N ASP A 182 -6.83 2.98 -18.54
CA ASP A 182 -5.91 1.86 -18.76
C ASP A 182 -4.44 2.29 -18.68
N LYS A 183 -4.08 3.31 -19.47
CA LYS A 183 -2.73 3.84 -19.58
C LYS A 183 -2.77 5.37 -19.73
N LYS A 184 -1.78 6.05 -19.16
CA LYS A 184 -1.51 7.47 -19.40
C LYS A 184 -0.02 7.74 -19.40
N GLU A 185 0.42 8.73 -20.15
CA GLU A 185 1.79 9.24 -20.09
C GLU A 185 1.80 10.61 -19.42
N LEU A 186 2.73 10.81 -18.49
CA LEU A 186 3.06 12.10 -17.91
C LEU A 186 4.53 12.45 -18.21
N LYS A 187 4.81 13.74 -18.29
CA LYS A 187 6.17 14.28 -18.39
C LYS A 187 6.58 14.90 -17.07
N VAL A 188 7.84 14.70 -16.70
CA VAL A 188 8.54 15.44 -15.64
C VAL A 188 9.89 15.84 -16.20
N GLY A 189 10.04 17.12 -16.57
CA GLY A 189 11.22 17.57 -17.31
C GLY A 189 11.42 16.75 -18.58
N ASN A 190 12.56 16.05 -18.67
CA ASN A 190 12.93 15.18 -19.79
C ASN A 190 12.50 13.72 -19.60
N LEU A 191 11.92 13.35 -18.45
CA LEU A 191 11.47 11.99 -18.18
C LEU A 191 10.05 11.77 -18.68
N THR A 192 9.85 10.64 -19.37
CA THR A 192 8.54 10.02 -19.58
C THR A 192 8.23 9.09 -18.41
N VAL A 193 7.08 9.31 -17.76
CA VAL A 193 6.53 8.42 -16.76
C VAL A 193 5.21 7.87 -17.28
N GLU A 194 5.13 6.54 -17.40
CA GLU A 194 3.91 5.84 -17.82
C GLU A 194 3.12 5.39 -16.60
N LEU A 195 1.82 5.69 -16.58
CA LEU A 195 0.85 5.17 -15.63
C LEU A 195 0.16 3.98 -16.30
N HIS A 196 0.08 2.86 -15.58
CA HIS A 196 -0.62 1.67 -16.03
C HIS A 196 -1.57 1.19 -14.94
N ASN A 197 -2.83 0.91 -15.29
CA ASN A 197 -3.73 0.20 -14.40
C ASN A 197 -3.31 -1.27 -14.35
N PHE A 198 -2.99 -1.78 -13.15
CA PHE A 198 -2.85 -3.20 -12.86
C PHE A 198 -3.92 -3.57 -11.84
N GLN A 199 -4.80 -4.48 -12.20
CA GLN A 199 -5.89 -4.92 -11.32
C GLN A 199 -5.36 -5.99 -10.35
N VAL A 200 -4.52 -5.52 -9.43
CA VAL A 200 -3.91 -6.27 -8.32
C VAL A 200 -4.14 -5.44 -7.07
N HIS A 201 -4.36 -6.10 -5.93
CA HIS A 201 -4.73 -5.48 -4.65
C HIS A 201 -6.15 -4.87 -4.68
N THR A 202 -6.41 -3.94 -5.59
CA THR A 202 -7.73 -3.37 -5.91
C THR A 202 -7.90 -3.13 -7.43
N PRO A 203 -9.13 -2.91 -7.94
CA PRO A 203 -9.36 -2.79 -9.39
C PRO A 203 -8.79 -1.50 -9.99
N ASP A 204 -8.46 -0.52 -9.15
CA ASP A 204 -7.95 0.80 -9.52
C ASP A 204 -6.43 0.95 -9.37
N GLY A 205 -5.73 -0.13 -9.00
CA GLY A 205 -4.28 -0.16 -8.83
C GLY A 205 -3.53 0.47 -10.00
N THR A 206 -2.75 1.51 -9.70
CA THR A 206 -1.91 2.25 -10.65
C THR A 206 -0.47 1.98 -10.31
N VAL A 207 0.35 1.65 -11.32
CA VAL A 207 1.82 1.65 -11.20
C VAL A 207 2.41 2.75 -12.05
N LEU A 208 3.54 3.30 -11.63
CA LEU A 208 4.37 4.17 -12.47
C LEU A 208 5.51 3.36 -13.07
N TYR A 209 5.81 3.58 -14.35
CA TYR A 209 6.95 2.97 -15.02
C TYR A 209 7.74 4.05 -15.75
N ILE A 210 9.06 4.07 -15.56
CA ILE A 210 9.99 4.97 -16.27
C ILE A 210 10.80 4.12 -17.24
N PRO A 211 10.43 4.04 -18.54
CA PRO A 211 11.08 3.13 -19.48
C PRO A 211 12.59 3.35 -19.62
N SER A 212 13.03 4.63 -19.65
CA SER A 212 14.45 4.98 -19.78
C SER A 212 15.31 4.57 -18.59
N LYS A 213 14.69 4.29 -17.43
CA LYS A 213 15.34 3.81 -16.21
C LYS A 213 15.03 2.35 -15.91
N GLN A 214 14.12 1.71 -16.65
CA GLN A 214 13.58 0.38 -16.35
C GLN A 214 13.14 0.26 -14.87
N LEU A 215 12.54 1.32 -14.35
CA LEU A 215 12.19 1.48 -12.93
C LEU A 215 10.66 1.51 -12.78
N LEU A 216 10.13 0.67 -11.90
CA LEU A 216 8.70 0.57 -11.62
C LEU A 216 8.40 0.97 -10.17
N PHE A 217 7.38 1.79 -9.97
CA PHE A 217 6.80 2.10 -8.67
C PHE A 217 5.48 1.36 -8.55
N ALA A 218 5.40 0.42 -7.61
CA ALA A 218 4.35 -0.60 -7.61
C ALA A 218 3.07 -0.19 -6.85
N GLY A 219 3.13 0.85 -6.01
CA GLY A 219 2.10 1.05 -4.99
C GLY A 219 1.96 -0.24 -4.17
N ASP A 220 0.72 -0.71 -4.03
CA ASP A 220 0.39 -1.97 -3.34
C ASP A 220 0.21 -3.15 -4.30
N THR A 221 0.51 -2.97 -5.58
CA THR A 221 0.52 -4.11 -6.53
C THR A 221 1.55 -5.16 -6.11
N LEU A 222 2.63 -4.74 -5.44
CA LEU A 222 3.66 -5.59 -4.88
C LEU A 222 4.01 -5.07 -3.48
N GLU A 223 4.01 -5.95 -2.48
CA GLU A 223 4.31 -5.61 -1.09
C GLU A 223 5.29 -6.64 -0.51
N ASP A 224 6.19 -6.17 0.36
CA ASP A 224 7.16 -7.00 1.07
C ASP A 224 6.82 -6.96 2.58
N THR A 225 6.54 -8.10 3.23
CA THR A 225 6.92 -9.47 2.86
C THR A 225 5.90 -10.25 2.02
N ALA A 226 4.61 -9.94 2.14
CA ALA A 226 3.55 -10.65 1.41
C ALA A 226 2.46 -9.67 0.98
N THR A 227 1.84 -9.90 -0.18
CA THR A 227 0.72 -9.06 -0.64
C THR A 227 -0.48 -9.14 0.29
N PHE A 228 -1.12 -8.01 0.57
CA PHE A 228 -2.43 -7.96 1.20
C PHE A 228 -3.53 -8.27 0.18
N ILE A 229 -4.42 -9.20 0.53
CA ILE A 229 -5.51 -9.68 -0.33
C ILE A 229 -6.81 -9.01 0.12
N ALA A 230 -7.02 -7.78 -0.36
CA ALA A 230 -8.26 -7.04 -0.13
C ALA A 230 -9.47 -7.62 -0.89
N GLN A 231 -9.22 -8.27 -2.04
CA GLN A 231 -10.24 -8.81 -2.94
C GLN A 231 -9.99 -10.28 -3.31
N PRO A 232 -10.28 -11.23 -2.40
CA PRO A 232 -9.98 -12.65 -2.63
C PRO A 232 -10.68 -13.25 -3.86
N ARG A 233 -11.84 -12.71 -4.26
CA ARG A 233 -12.58 -13.15 -5.46
C ARG A 233 -11.86 -12.80 -6.76
N ASP A 234 -11.00 -11.79 -6.74
CA ASP A 234 -10.31 -11.26 -7.91
C ASP A 234 -8.89 -11.81 -8.06
N LEU A 235 -8.46 -12.75 -7.20
CA LEU A 235 -7.13 -13.38 -7.28
C LEU A 235 -6.78 -13.99 -8.65
N PRO A 236 -7.69 -14.62 -9.41
CA PRO A 236 -7.39 -15.04 -10.78
C PRO A 236 -7.05 -13.87 -11.72
N THR A 237 -7.66 -12.71 -11.51
CA THR A 237 -7.33 -11.47 -12.22
C THR A 237 -5.97 -10.96 -11.75
N HIS A 238 -5.73 -10.94 -10.44
CA HIS A 238 -4.44 -10.50 -9.88
C HIS A 238 -3.27 -11.30 -10.47
N GLN A 239 -3.38 -12.62 -10.56
CA GLN A 239 -2.35 -13.48 -11.16
C GLN A 239 -2.09 -13.15 -12.63
N LYS A 240 -3.14 -12.93 -13.44
CA LYS A 240 -3.00 -12.54 -14.85
C LYS A 240 -2.32 -11.18 -15.00
N GLU A 241 -2.65 -10.24 -14.14
CA GLU A 241 -2.09 -8.89 -14.16
C GLU A 241 -0.63 -8.88 -13.70
N LEU A 242 -0.27 -9.68 -12.70
CA LEU A 242 1.13 -9.90 -12.31
C LEU A 242 1.94 -10.59 -13.42
N GLN A 243 1.34 -11.55 -14.13
CA GLN A 243 1.98 -12.16 -15.31
C GLN A 243 2.18 -11.14 -16.44
N ARG A 244 1.21 -10.23 -16.66
CA ARG A 244 1.36 -9.12 -17.60
C ARG A 244 2.49 -8.18 -17.17
N MET A 245 2.61 -7.89 -15.87
CA MET A 245 3.67 -7.05 -15.32
C MET A 245 5.05 -7.68 -15.53
N ALA A 246 5.16 -9.01 -15.37
CA ALA A 246 6.40 -9.74 -15.61
C ALA A 246 6.92 -9.65 -17.06
N GLY A 247 6.06 -9.24 -18.01
CA GLY A 247 6.45 -8.98 -19.40
C GLY A 247 7.17 -7.64 -19.62
N PHE A 248 7.22 -6.76 -18.63
CA PHE A 248 7.89 -5.47 -18.74
C PHE A 248 9.41 -5.63 -18.56
N GLN A 249 10.19 -4.77 -19.21
CA GLN A 249 11.64 -4.70 -19.00
C GLN A 249 11.96 -3.95 -17.71
N ILE A 250 11.83 -4.63 -16.57
CA ILE A 250 12.03 -4.05 -15.24
C ILE A 250 13.41 -4.45 -14.69
N SER A 251 14.21 -3.45 -14.36
CA SER A 251 15.46 -3.62 -13.62
C SER A 251 15.19 -3.59 -12.11
N LYS A 252 14.41 -2.60 -11.65
CA LYS A 252 14.16 -2.35 -10.23
C LYS A 252 12.71 -1.95 -9.94
N ILE A 253 12.25 -2.29 -8.74
CA ILE A 253 10.89 -2.08 -8.25
C ILE A 253 10.92 -1.37 -6.89
N LEU A 254 10.11 -0.32 -6.76
CA LEU A 254 9.90 0.45 -5.54
C LEU A 254 8.43 0.30 -5.08
N PRO A 255 8.14 -0.51 -4.04
CA PRO A 255 6.77 -0.69 -3.52
C PRO A 255 6.38 0.43 -2.54
N ALA A 256 5.09 0.62 -2.27
CA ALA A 256 4.67 1.50 -1.17
C ALA A 256 5.00 0.86 0.19
N HIS A 257 4.72 -0.44 0.36
CA HIS A 257 5.11 -1.19 1.55
C HIS A 257 6.31 -2.10 1.27
N GLY A 258 7.43 -1.81 1.92
CA GLY A 258 8.65 -2.60 1.79
C GLY A 258 9.71 -2.24 2.81
N GLU A 259 10.85 -2.93 2.76
CA GLU A 259 11.95 -2.72 3.69
C GLU A 259 12.72 -1.44 3.31
N PRO A 260 12.94 -0.51 4.26
CA PRO A 260 13.47 0.81 3.97
C PRO A 260 14.91 0.78 3.45
N ASN A 261 15.76 -0.13 3.92
CA ASN A 261 17.14 -0.23 3.42
C ASN A 261 17.20 -0.77 1.99
N ARG A 262 16.33 -1.72 1.62
CA ARG A 262 16.17 -2.22 0.25
C ARG A 262 15.66 -1.12 -0.67
N ILE A 263 14.68 -0.34 -0.23
CA ILE A 263 14.21 0.85 -0.96
C ILE A 263 15.39 1.82 -1.15
N ALA A 264 16.09 2.20 -0.08
CA ALA A 264 17.23 3.11 -0.14
C ALA A 264 18.36 2.62 -1.06
N ALA A 265 18.56 1.29 -1.16
CA ALA A 265 19.54 0.66 -2.03
C ALA A 265 19.09 0.52 -3.50
N GLY A 266 17.99 1.16 -3.90
CA GLY A 266 17.49 1.19 -5.27
C GLY A 266 16.34 0.23 -5.56
N GLY A 267 15.82 -0.48 -4.55
CA GLY A 267 14.64 -1.32 -4.66
C GLY A 267 14.88 -2.79 -5.00
N TYR A 268 13.77 -3.49 -5.19
CA TYR A 268 13.69 -4.94 -5.41
C TYR A 268 13.97 -5.29 -6.88
N ASN A 269 14.45 -6.51 -7.13
CA ASN A 269 14.61 -7.00 -8.50
C ASN A 269 13.25 -7.44 -9.07
N SER A 270 13.16 -7.65 -10.38
CA SER A 270 11.96 -8.16 -11.05
C SER A 270 11.50 -9.54 -10.55
N THR A 271 12.38 -10.30 -9.88
CA THR A 271 12.03 -11.56 -9.20
C THR A 271 11.00 -11.38 -8.08
N PHE A 272 10.83 -10.16 -7.58
CA PHE A 272 9.79 -9.81 -6.61
C PHE A 272 8.38 -10.14 -7.12
N ILE A 273 8.10 -9.91 -8.42
CA ILE A 273 6.82 -10.27 -9.06
C ILE A 273 6.59 -11.78 -8.97
N ASN A 274 7.64 -12.58 -9.18
CA ASN A 274 7.56 -14.03 -9.13
C ASN A 274 7.34 -14.53 -7.70
N ALA A 275 7.92 -13.86 -6.69
CA ALA A 275 7.68 -14.17 -5.28
C ALA A 275 6.21 -13.91 -4.91
N THR A 276 5.64 -12.78 -5.34
CA THR A 276 4.21 -12.48 -5.15
C THR A 276 3.32 -13.53 -5.83
N LEU A 277 3.63 -13.93 -7.07
CA LEU A 277 2.91 -14.99 -7.78
C LEU A 277 2.99 -16.33 -7.05
N ARG A 278 4.15 -16.71 -6.52
CA ARG A 278 4.33 -17.94 -5.72
C ARG A 278 3.50 -17.92 -4.46
N TYR A 279 3.54 -16.81 -3.72
CA TYR A 279 2.73 -16.63 -2.50
C TYR A 279 1.23 -16.74 -2.82
N ILE A 280 0.72 -16.03 -3.83
CA ILE A 280 -0.69 -16.17 -4.23
C ILE A 280 -0.99 -17.63 -4.65
N GLY A 281 -0.09 -18.28 -5.39
CA GLY A 281 -0.23 -19.67 -5.81
C GLY A 281 -0.50 -20.62 -4.63
N VAL A 282 0.36 -20.60 -3.62
CA VAL A 282 0.21 -21.47 -2.44
C VAL A 282 -1.01 -21.10 -1.57
N MET A 283 -1.41 -19.82 -1.56
CA MET A 283 -2.62 -19.38 -0.85
C MET A 283 -3.92 -19.80 -1.55
N THR A 284 -3.87 -20.10 -2.85
CA THR A 284 -5.05 -20.35 -3.69
C THR A 284 -5.15 -21.77 -4.22
N GLU A 285 -4.33 -22.70 -3.75
CA GLU A 285 -4.37 -24.11 -4.18
C GLU A 285 -5.81 -24.67 -4.17
N ASP A 286 -6.17 -25.42 -5.22
CA ASP A 286 -7.51 -25.99 -5.39
C ASP A 286 -7.71 -27.25 -4.52
N VAL A 287 -7.56 -27.03 -3.21
CA VAL A 287 -7.82 -27.98 -2.13
C VAL A 287 -8.66 -27.30 -1.06
N PRO A 288 -9.43 -28.02 -0.24
CA PRO A 288 -10.31 -27.42 0.76
C PRO A 288 -9.59 -26.47 1.73
N GLN A 289 -8.36 -26.82 2.13
CA GLN A 289 -7.50 -26.02 3.00
C GLN A 289 -6.05 -26.13 2.53
N PRO A 290 -5.53 -25.15 1.78
CA PRO A 290 -4.13 -25.06 1.41
C PRO A 290 -3.22 -25.11 2.64
N ALA A 291 -2.09 -25.83 2.54
CA ALA A 291 -1.16 -25.98 3.65
C ALA A 291 -0.61 -24.62 4.14
N ALA A 292 -0.43 -23.67 3.22
CA ALA A 292 0.04 -22.33 3.52
C ALA A 292 -0.83 -21.60 4.55
N TRP A 293 -2.14 -21.90 4.65
CA TRP A 293 -3.04 -21.19 5.57
C TRP A 293 -2.75 -21.44 7.06
N THR A 294 -2.05 -22.53 7.39
CA THR A 294 -1.73 -22.89 8.78
C THR A 294 -0.24 -22.84 9.07
N MET A 295 0.58 -22.55 8.04
CA MET A 295 2.02 -22.36 8.20
C MET A 295 2.32 -20.92 8.64
N PRO A 296 3.37 -20.70 9.44
CA PRO A 296 3.90 -19.35 9.63
C PRO A 296 4.36 -18.76 8.28
N LEU A 297 4.14 -17.46 8.06
CA LEU A 297 4.59 -16.77 6.86
C LEU A 297 6.09 -16.97 6.63
N SER A 298 6.89 -16.90 7.70
CA SER A 298 8.33 -17.18 7.67
C SER A 298 8.70 -18.50 6.97
N GLN A 299 7.84 -19.53 7.04
CA GLN A 299 8.04 -20.79 6.33
C GLN A 299 7.49 -20.73 4.90
N VAL A 300 6.33 -20.09 4.70
CA VAL A 300 5.69 -19.95 3.38
C VAL A 300 6.60 -19.21 2.39
N VAL A 301 7.29 -18.16 2.83
CA VAL A 301 8.20 -17.36 1.99
C VAL A 301 9.68 -17.69 2.14
N ALA A 302 10.03 -18.76 2.86
CA ALA A 302 11.41 -19.08 3.24
C ALA A 302 12.38 -19.10 2.04
N ASP A 303 11.97 -19.75 0.95
CA ASP A 303 12.79 -19.86 -0.27
C ASP A 303 13.04 -18.50 -0.94
N ASP A 304 12.06 -17.59 -0.87
CA ASP A 304 12.12 -16.28 -1.51
C ASP A 304 12.95 -15.30 -0.68
N VAL A 305 12.88 -15.43 0.64
CA VAL A 305 13.78 -14.74 1.58
C VAL A 305 15.21 -15.24 1.39
N ALA A 306 15.43 -16.56 1.28
CA ALA A 306 16.75 -17.14 1.08
C ALA A 306 17.41 -16.71 -0.24
N LYS A 307 16.61 -16.50 -1.31
CA LYS A 307 17.07 -15.97 -2.60
C LYS A 307 17.29 -14.45 -2.58
N GLY A 308 16.80 -13.76 -1.57
CA GLY A 308 16.84 -12.30 -1.47
C GLY A 308 15.78 -11.58 -2.29
N ASP A 309 14.77 -12.31 -2.78
CA ASP A 309 13.61 -11.78 -3.51
C ASP A 309 12.69 -10.98 -2.57
N LEU A 310 12.56 -11.45 -1.33
CA LEU A 310 11.79 -10.84 -0.24
C LEU A 310 12.67 -10.62 0.98
N ILE A 311 12.22 -9.76 1.90
CA ILE A 311 12.79 -9.61 3.24
C ILE A 311 11.70 -9.92 4.25
N TYR A 312 11.97 -10.89 5.13
CA TYR A 312 11.01 -11.27 6.16
C TYR A 312 10.82 -10.14 7.19
N PHE A 313 9.55 -9.80 7.42
CA PHE A 313 9.13 -8.85 8.45
C PHE A 313 7.98 -9.48 9.25
N ALA A 314 8.20 -9.69 10.55
CA ALA A 314 7.30 -10.48 11.40
C ALA A 314 5.88 -9.93 11.48
N GLN A 315 5.69 -8.62 11.31
CA GLN A 315 4.39 -7.97 11.33
C GLN A 315 3.48 -8.44 10.17
N TYR A 316 4.05 -8.92 9.06
CA TYR A 316 3.28 -9.52 7.97
C TYR A 316 2.71 -10.92 8.30
N GLU A 317 3.06 -11.53 9.43
CA GLU A 317 2.40 -12.75 9.90
C GLU A 317 0.89 -12.52 10.13
N GLU A 318 0.50 -11.35 10.62
CA GLU A 318 -0.93 -11.01 10.78
C GLU A 318 -1.62 -10.76 9.44
N VAL A 319 -0.92 -10.13 8.49
CA VAL A 319 -1.39 -9.98 7.09
C VAL A 319 -1.61 -11.36 6.45
N HIS A 320 -0.68 -12.29 6.66
CA HIS A 320 -0.79 -13.66 6.15
C HIS A 320 -1.98 -14.42 6.73
N LYS A 321 -2.21 -14.34 8.05
CA LYS A 321 -3.39 -14.93 8.70
C LYS A 321 -4.68 -14.31 8.17
N SER A 322 -4.73 -12.99 8.04
CA SER A 322 -5.88 -12.26 7.47
C SER A 322 -6.17 -12.70 6.03
N ASN A 323 -5.12 -12.91 5.22
CA ASN A 323 -5.24 -13.41 3.86
C ASN A 323 -5.83 -14.84 3.82
N ALA A 324 -5.37 -15.74 4.68
CA ALA A 324 -5.91 -17.09 4.77
C ALA A 324 -7.40 -17.07 5.14
N GLN A 325 -7.77 -16.26 6.14
CA GLN A 325 -9.15 -16.08 6.57
C GLN A 325 -10.02 -15.49 5.45
N SER A 326 -9.58 -14.44 4.77
CA SER A 326 -10.37 -13.79 3.71
C SER A 326 -10.63 -14.72 2.52
N ILE A 327 -9.65 -15.53 2.14
CA ILE A 327 -9.82 -16.54 1.10
C ILE A 327 -10.75 -17.66 1.57
N GLN A 328 -10.60 -18.14 2.81
CA GLN A 328 -11.47 -19.16 3.38
C GLN A 328 -12.93 -18.71 3.38
N GLU A 329 -13.21 -17.50 3.88
CA GLU A 329 -14.55 -16.89 3.89
C GLU A 329 -15.08 -16.74 2.46
N SER A 330 -14.25 -16.29 1.52
CA SER A 330 -14.66 -16.17 0.12
C SER A 330 -14.99 -17.51 -0.54
N ARG A 331 -14.34 -18.61 -0.14
CA ARG A 331 -14.64 -19.96 -0.67
C ARG A 331 -15.90 -20.55 -0.03
N GLN A 332 -16.10 -20.30 1.26
CA GLN A 332 -17.29 -20.76 1.99
C GLN A 332 -18.54 -19.96 1.60
N GLY A 333 -18.37 -18.66 1.34
CA GLY A 333 -19.38 -17.75 0.82
C GLY A 333 -19.52 -17.78 -0.71
N ARG A 334 -19.32 -18.96 -1.32
CA ARG A 334 -19.94 -19.25 -2.63
C ARG A 334 -21.43 -18.97 -2.58
#